data_AF-A0A517STT1-F1
#
_entry.id   AF-A0A517STT1-F1
#
_cell.length_a   1.000
_cell.length_b   1.000
_cell.length_c   1.000
_cell.angle_alpha   90.00
_cell.angle_beta   90.00
_cell.angle_gamma   90.00
#
_symmetry.space_group_name_H-M   'P 1'
#
loop_
_entity.id
_entity.type
_entity.pdbx_description
1 polymer ?
#
loop_
_entity_poly.entity_id
_entity_poly.type
_entity_poly.pdbx_seq_one_letter_code
_entity_poly.pdbx_strand_id
1 'polypeptide(L)'
;MTHIKIVATIVAFFAVTAFVWASESEGIRAKAKAMQREAAELAERGYKEEAENLERKSMALLEEAEHLERHRPNQREADIREMEERLERLRLEERELDRIGGKEERLGDVRREAERVERELHEISHDEHHEHDSSPEDIARRLEHMRIAVEHLNHAGLHDIAEHVAERAEATERELHEHHRHHDGDPIHAIMKQLDEIRHEVGRLRDEVNELREKR
;
A
#
# COMPACT_ATOMS: atom_id res chain seq x y z
N MET A 1 -22.58 -38.30 -3.83
CA MET A 1 -21.41 -38.33 -2.91
C MET A 1 -20.05 -38.27 -3.63
N THR A 2 -20.02 -37.99 -4.94
CA THR A 2 -18.82 -37.97 -5.80
C THR A 2 -18.37 -36.55 -6.17
N HIS A 3 -19.27 -35.56 -6.17
CA HIS A 3 -18.93 -34.17 -6.53
C HIS A 3 -18.20 -33.38 -5.41
N ILE A 4 -18.44 -33.71 -4.14
CA ILE A 4 -17.82 -33.03 -2.98
C ILE A 4 -16.31 -33.30 -2.93
N LYS A 5 -15.87 -34.49 -3.40
CA LYS A 5 -14.44 -34.84 -3.42
C LYS A 5 -13.65 -34.12 -4.50
N ILE A 6 -14.30 -33.65 -5.58
CA ILE A 6 -13.63 -32.96 -6.70
C ILE A 6 -13.39 -31.48 -6.37
N VAL A 7 -14.33 -30.85 -5.65
CA VAL A 7 -14.19 -29.44 -5.23
C VAL A 7 -13.07 -29.29 -4.19
N ALA A 8 -12.91 -30.24 -3.27
CA ALA A 8 -11.86 -30.22 -2.26
C ALA A 8 -10.44 -30.31 -2.87
N THR A 9 -10.26 -31.02 -3.98
CA THR A 9 -8.95 -31.12 -4.66
C THR A 9 -8.60 -29.88 -5.46
N ILE A 10 -9.60 -29.16 -6.01
CA ILE A 10 -9.36 -27.91 -6.76
C ILE A 10 -9.00 -26.77 -5.80
N VAL A 11 -9.65 -26.68 -4.64
CA VAL A 11 -9.33 -25.67 -3.60
C VAL A 11 -7.94 -25.89 -3.01
N ALA A 12 -7.51 -27.14 -2.84
CA ALA A 12 -6.15 -27.44 -2.38
C ALA A 12 -5.07 -27.06 -3.42
N PHE A 13 -5.40 -27.08 -4.72
CA PHE A 13 -4.45 -26.69 -5.78
C PHE A 13 -4.32 -25.16 -5.88
N PHE A 14 -5.40 -24.41 -5.69
CA PHE A 14 -5.38 -22.93 -5.68
C PHE A 14 -4.72 -22.34 -4.43
N ALA A 15 -4.80 -23.02 -3.28
CA ALA A 15 -4.10 -22.60 -2.06
C ALA A 15 -2.56 -22.75 -2.16
N VAL A 16 -2.08 -23.74 -2.91
CA VAL A 16 -0.62 -23.95 -3.11
C VAL A 16 -0.05 -22.95 -4.11
N THR A 17 -0.81 -22.53 -5.12
CA THR A 17 -0.33 -21.49 -6.06
C THR A 17 -0.26 -20.10 -5.45
N ALA A 18 -1.06 -19.78 -4.42
CA ALA A 18 -0.96 -18.49 -3.74
C ALA A 18 0.24 -18.40 -2.77
N PHE A 19 0.66 -19.52 -2.17
CA PHE A 19 1.76 -19.53 -1.21
C PHE A 19 3.17 -19.54 -1.85
N VAL A 20 3.30 -19.97 -3.11
CA VAL A 20 4.58 -20.01 -3.82
C VAL A 20 5.06 -18.61 -4.25
N TRP A 21 4.14 -17.70 -4.59
CA TRP A 21 4.49 -16.39 -5.14
C TRP A 21 5.00 -15.38 -4.10
N ALA A 22 4.65 -15.55 -2.82
CA ALA A 22 5.24 -14.75 -1.74
C ALA A 22 6.73 -15.09 -1.51
N SER A 23 7.15 -16.32 -1.84
CA SER A 23 8.55 -16.75 -1.67
C SER A 23 9.47 -16.31 -2.82
N GLU A 24 8.91 -16.01 -4.00
CA GLU A 24 9.72 -15.70 -5.18
C GLU A 24 10.28 -14.28 -5.15
N SER A 25 9.51 -13.24 -4.78
CA SER A 25 10.03 -11.86 -4.76
C SER A 25 11.08 -11.64 -3.65
N GLU A 26 10.87 -12.21 -2.46
CA GLU A 26 11.85 -12.20 -1.39
C GLU A 26 13.10 -13.01 -1.74
N GLY A 27 12.93 -14.15 -2.42
CA GLY A 27 14.02 -14.96 -2.94
C GLY A 27 14.86 -14.22 -3.99
N ILE A 28 14.21 -13.48 -4.88
CA ILE A 28 14.87 -12.65 -5.91
C ILE A 28 15.64 -11.49 -5.24
N ARG A 29 15.06 -10.81 -4.25
CA ARG A 29 15.75 -9.76 -3.47
C ARG A 29 16.96 -10.31 -2.71
N ALA A 30 16.83 -11.47 -2.08
CA ALA A 30 17.94 -12.11 -1.36
C ALA A 30 19.08 -12.45 -2.31
N LYS A 31 18.75 -12.98 -3.50
CA LYS A 31 19.73 -13.29 -4.55
C LYS A 31 20.42 -12.04 -5.10
N ALA A 32 19.67 -10.97 -5.34
CA ALA A 32 20.26 -9.69 -5.77
C ALA A 32 21.21 -9.11 -4.71
N LYS A 33 20.83 -9.12 -3.43
CA LYS A 33 21.70 -8.68 -2.33
C LYS A 33 22.97 -9.53 -2.21
N ALA A 34 22.88 -10.84 -2.42
CA ALA A 34 24.05 -11.72 -2.45
C ALA A 34 25.00 -11.35 -3.59
N MET A 35 24.46 -11.12 -4.80
CA MET A 35 25.25 -10.69 -5.96
C MET A 35 25.89 -9.31 -5.77
N GLN A 36 25.23 -8.37 -5.10
CA GLN A 36 25.84 -7.08 -4.75
C GLN A 36 27.03 -7.22 -3.79
N ARG A 37 26.94 -8.12 -2.80
CA ARG A 37 28.06 -8.40 -1.90
C ARG A 37 29.23 -9.04 -2.65
N GLU A 38 28.96 -10.01 -3.52
CA GLU A 38 29.99 -10.63 -4.36
C GLU A 38 30.64 -9.62 -5.32
N ALA A 39 29.86 -8.71 -5.91
CA ALA A 39 30.36 -7.63 -6.73
C ALA A 39 31.30 -6.70 -5.93
N ALA A 40 30.91 -6.31 -4.72
CA ALA A 40 31.75 -5.49 -3.84
C ALA A 40 33.08 -6.19 -3.49
N GLU A 41 33.05 -7.48 -3.15
CA GLU A 41 34.26 -8.26 -2.86
C GLU A 41 35.20 -8.38 -4.08
N LEU A 42 34.64 -8.52 -5.29
CA LEU A 42 35.43 -8.57 -6.53
C LEU A 42 36.03 -7.22 -6.89
N ALA A 43 35.30 -6.13 -6.65
CA ALA A 43 35.80 -4.77 -6.83
C ALA A 43 36.99 -4.49 -5.89
N GLU A 44 36.91 -4.91 -4.61
CA GLU A 44 38.01 -4.79 -3.65
C GLU A 44 39.25 -5.59 -4.07
N ARG A 45 39.07 -6.74 -4.73
CA ARG A 45 40.16 -7.57 -5.27
C ARG A 45 40.72 -7.06 -6.60
N GLY A 46 40.18 -5.96 -7.15
CA GLY A 46 40.63 -5.35 -8.39
C GLY A 46 40.03 -5.96 -9.66
N TYR A 47 39.10 -6.91 -9.55
CA TYR A 47 38.38 -7.50 -10.68
C TYR A 47 37.18 -6.63 -11.08
N LYS A 48 37.48 -5.42 -11.55
CA LYS A 48 36.46 -4.41 -11.86
C LYS A 48 35.39 -4.92 -12.82
N GLU A 49 35.79 -5.47 -13.96
CA GLU A 49 34.86 -5.90 -15.02
C GLU A 49 33.88 -7.02 -14.56
N GLU A 50 34.35 -7.94 -13.70
CA GLU A 50 33.52 -9.00 -13.15
C GLU A 50 32.54 -8.47 -12.09
N ALA A 51 32.97 -7.51 -11.28
CA ALA A 51 32.13 -6.80 -10.33
C ALA A 51 31.00 -6.04 -11.04
N GLU A 52 31.29 -5.28 -12.10
CA GLU A 52 30.26 -4.53 -12.83
C GLU A 52 29.20 -5.44 -13.45
N ASN A 53 29.63 -6.62 -13.94
CA ASN A 53 28.73 -7.60 -14.53
C ASN A 53 27.78 -8.22 -13.49
N LEU A 54 28.30 -8.53 -12.30
CA LEU A 54 27.48 -9.02 -11.19
C LEU A 54 26.52 -7.95 -10.67
N GLU A 55 26.96 -6.71 -10.61
CA GLU A 55 26.13 -5.59 -10.18
C GLU A 55 24.99 -5.33 -11.16
N ARG A 56 25.26 -5.33 -12.48
CA ARG A 56 24.21 -5.26 -13.52
C ARG A 56 23.18 -6.38 -13.38
N LYS A 57 23.61 -7.61 -13.14
CA LYS A 57 22.70 -8.76 -12.93
C LYS A 57 21.88 -8.60 -11.65
N SER A 58 22.48 -8.09 -10.58
CA SER A 58 21.78 -7.82 -9.34
C SER A 58 20.68 -6.76 -9.51
N MET A 59 20.95 -5.73 -10.30
CA MET A 59 20.01 -4.65 -10.59
C MET A 59 18.83 -5.13 -11.43
N ALA A 60 19.09 -5.93 -12.47
CA ALA A 60 18.05 -6.55 -13.28
C ALA A 60 17.11 -7.44 -12.44
N LEU A 61 17.66 -8.19 -11.47
CA LEU A 61 16.85 -8.98 -10.53
C LEU A 61 16.01 -8.11 -9.59
N LEU A 62 16.53 -6.96 -9.13
CA LEU A 62 15.74 -6.04 -8.31
C LEU A 62 14.60 -5.40 -9.10
N GLU A 63 14.84 -5.03 -10.36
CA GLU A 63 13.80 -4.51 -11.25
C GLU A 63 12.72 -5.57 -11.52
N GLU A 64 13.12 -6.83 -11.73
CA GLU A 64 12.19 -7.94 -11.89
C GLU A 64 11.34 -8.17 -10.63
N ALA A 65 11.96 -8.15 -9.44
CA ALA A 65 11.25 -8.26 -8.17
C ALA A 65 10.25 -7.11 -7.96
N GLU A 66 10.61 -5.88 -8.34
CA GLU A 66 9.73 -4.73 -8.24
C GLU A 66 8.60 -4.78 -9.27
N HIS A 67 8.86 -5.25 -10.49
CA HIS A 67 7.82 -5.49 -11.48
C HIS A 67 6.79 -6.51 -11.00
N LEU A 68 7.25 -7.59 -10.36
CA LEU A 68 6.40 -8.61 -9.76
C LEU A 68 5.58 -8.05 -8.58
N GLU A 69 6.14 -7.16 -7.77
CA GLU A 69 5.40 -6.47 -6.71
C GLU A 69 4.35 -5.50 -7.28
N ARG A 70 4.67 -4.73 -8.34
CA ARG A 70 3.72 -3.83 -8.99
C ARG A 70 2.58 -4.54 -9.71
N HIS A 71 2.80 -5.78 -10.16
CA HIS A 71 1.80 -6.60 -10.88
C HIS A 71 1.10 -7.62 -9.99
N ARG A 72 1.34 -7.57 -8.67
CA ARG A 72 0.57 -8.39 -7.73
C ARG A 72 -0.89 -7.93 -7.82
N PRO A 73 -1.85 -8.79 -8.19
CA PRO A 73 -3.25 -8.40 -8.12
C PRO A 73 -3.50 -8.01 -6.66
N ASN A 74 -3.95 -6.79 -6.46
CA ASN A 74 -4.17 -6.22 -5.15
C ASN A 74 -5.34 -7.00 -4.54
N GLN A 75 -5.03 -8.11 -3.86
CA GLN A 75 -6.03 -9.07 -3.38
C GLN A 75 -7.03 -8.37 -2.47
N ARG A 76 -6.54 -7.40 -1.69
CA ARG A 76 -7.34 -6.45 -0.90
C ARG A 76 -8.34 -5.64 -1.74
N GLU A 77 -7.97 -5.17 -2.93
CA GLU A 77 -8.88 -4.42 -3.82
C GLU A 77 -9.91 -5.33 -4.51
N ALA A 78 -9.56 -6.59 -4.74
CA ALA A 78 -10.54 -7.59 -5.15
C ALA A 78 -11.53 -7.89 -4.00
N ASP A 79 -11.02 -8.04 -2.77
CA ASP A 79 -11.82 -8.27 -1.57
C ASP A 79 -12.74 -7.08 -1.25
N ILE A 80 -12.24 -5.84 -1.35
CA ILE A 80 -13.04 -4.61 -1.20
C ILE A 80 -14.17 -4.60 -2.23
N ARG A 81 -13.88 -4.85 -3.52
CA ARG A 81 -14.91 -4.91 -4.56
C ARG A 81 -15.96 -5.99 -4.29
N GLU A 82 -15.53 -7.18 -3.89
CA GLU A 82 -16.46 -8.27 -3.55
C GLU A 82 -17.38 -7.88 -2.38
N MET A 83 -16.83 -7.22 -1.36
CA MET A 83 -17.61 -6.76 -0.20
C MET A 83 -18.55 -5.61 -0.55
N GLU A 84 -18.16 -4.67 -1.41
CA GLU A 84 -19.02 -3.61 -1.93
C GLU A 84 -20.21 -4.18 -2.72
N GLU A 85 -19.97 -5.13 -3.62
CA GLU A 85 -21.03 -5.83 -4.35
C GLU A 85 -21.97 -6.59 -3.40
N ARG A 86 -21.43 -7.22 -2.36
CA ARG A 86 -22.24 -7.91 -1.35
C ARG A 86 -23.11 -6.91 -0.57
N LEU A 87 -22.57 -5.75 -0.21
CA LEU A 87 -23.31 -4.71 0.50
C LEU A 87 -24.44 -4.15 -0.38
N GLU A 88 -24.18 -3.94 -1.67
CA GLU A 88 -25.21 -3.48 -2.61
C GLU A 88 -26.36 -4.48 -2.73
N ARG A 89 -26.04 -5.79 -2.82
CA ARG A 89 -27.04 -6.86 -2.83
C ARG A 89 -27.90 -6.87 -1.56
N LEU A 90 -27.28 -6.72 -0.38
CA LEU A 90 -28.00 -6.67 0.89
C LEU A 90 -28.92 -5.46 0.99
N ARG A 91 -28.48 -4.28 0.54
CA ARG A 91 -29.31 -3.06 0.50
C ARG A 91 -30.44 -3.12 -0.52
N LEU A 92 -30.29 -3.91 -1.58
CA LEU A 92 -31.39 -4.21 -2.50
C LEU A 92 -32.41 -5.14 -1.84
N GLU A 93 -31.97 -6.22 -1.20
CA GLU A 93 -32.83 -7.15 -0.47
C GLU A 93 -33.59 -6.44 0.66
N GLU A 94 -32.93 -5.54 1.41
CA GLU A 94 -33.56 -4.73 2.45
C GLU A 94 -34.71 -3.88 1.88
N ARG A 95 -34.47 -3.18 0.76
CA ARG A 95 -35.49 -2.33 0.10
C ARG A 95 -36.67 -3.15 -0.42
N GLU A 96 -36.45 -4.37 -0.88
CA GLU A 96 -37.53 -5.26 -1.32
C GLU A 96 -38.35 -5.79 -0.14
N LEU A 97 -37.70 -6.20 0.94
CA LEU A 97 -38.36 -6.69 2.15
C LEU A 97 -39.19 -5.59 2.84
N ASP A 98 -38.66 -4.36 2.87
CA ASP A 98 -39.33 -3.19 3.43
C ASP A 98 -40.60 -2.83 2.62
N ARG A 99 -40.56 -2.98 1.29
CA ARG A 99 -41.73 -2.75 0.41
C ARG A 99 -42.82 -3.82 0.55
N ILE A 100 -42.43 -5.09 0.66
CA ILE A 100 -43.40 -6.20 0.66
C ILE A 100 -44.16 -6.27 1.99
N GLY A 101 -43.52 -5.86 3.09
CA GLY A 101 -44.10 -5.92 4.43
C GLY A 101 -44.30 -7.36 4.92
N GLY A 102 -44.20 -7.59 6.23
CA GLY A 102 -44.50 -8.89 6.84
C GLY A 102 -43.35 -9.89 6.93
N LYS A 103 -42.10 -9.48 6.68
CA LYS A 103 -40.88 -10.26 6.92
C LYS A 103 -39.89 -9.52 7.83
N GLU A 104 -40.41 -9.03 8.96
CA GLU A 104 -39.70 -8.14 9.88
C GLU A 104 -38.45 -8.78 10.49
N GLU A 105 -38.50 -10.09 10.80
CA GLU A 105 -37.34 -10.87 11.27
C GLU A 105 -36.23 -10.94 10.21
N ARG A 106 -36.60 -11.27 8.96
CA ARG A 106 -35.65 -11.34 7.84
C ARG A 106 -35.08 -9.96 7.49
N LEU A 107 -35.88 -8.91 7.59
CA LEU A 107 -35.42 -7.53 7.41
C LEU A 107 -34.36 -7.16 8.48
N GLY A 108 -34.60 -7.55 9.74
CA GLY A 108 -33.63 -7.38 10.82
C GLY A 108 -32.33 -8.15 10.58
N ASP A 109 -32.39 -9.36 10.02
CA ASP A 109 -31.20 -10.14 9.66
C ASP A 109 -30.37 -9.47 8.56
N VAL A 110 -31.04 -9.01 7.48
CA VAL A 110 -30.37 -8.35 6.35
C VAL A 110 -29.71 -7.04 6.80
N ARG A 111 -30.36 -6.25 7.66
CA ARG A 111 -29.78 -5.03 8.25
C ARG A 111 -28.52 -5.32 9.06
N ARG A 112 -28.58 -6.31 9.95
CA ARG A 112 -27.43 -6.71 10.78
C ARG A 112 -26.25 -7.20 9.93
N GLU A 113 -26.55 -7.90 8.84
CA GLU A 113 -25.54 -8.39 7.91
C GLU A 113 -24.92 -7.25 7.09
N ALA A 114 -25.72 -6.28 6.64
CA ALA A 114 -25.22 -5.08 5.96
C ALA A 114 -24.29 -4.25 6.87
N GLU A 115 -24.69 -3.99 8.12
CA GLU A 115 -23.85 -3.29 9.10
C GLU A 115 -22.55 -4.03 9.40
N ARG A 116 -22.57 -5.37 9.39
CA ARG A 116 -21.35 -6.17 9.58
C ARG A 116 -20.39 -5.99 8.41
N VAL A 117 -20.88 -6.08 7.19
CA VAL A 117 -20.07 -5.88 5.98
C VAL A 117 -19.56 -4.44 5.88
N GLU A 118 -20.34 -3.44 6.30
CA GLU A 118 -19.89 -2.05 6.37
C GLU A 118 -18.75 -1.84 7.36
N ARG A 119 -18.83 -2.46 8.56
CA ARG A 119 -17.73 -2.41 9.53
C ARG A 119 -16.46 -3.08 9.01
N GLU A 120 -16.59 -4.23 8.37
CA GLU A 120 -15.47 -4.97 7.79
C GLU A 120 -14.82 -4.19 6.63
N LEU A 121 -15.63 -3.59 5.75
CA LEU A 121 -15.15 -2.64 4.73
C LEU A 121 -14.46 -1.43 5.35
N HIS A 122 -14.99 -0.88 6.44
CA HIS A 122 -14.39 0.25 7.13
C HIS A 122 -13.02 -0.10 7.75
N GLU A 123 -12.89 -1.28 8.36
CA GLU A 123 -11.61 -1.78 8.88
C GLU A 123 -10.59 -2.01 7.75
N ILE A 124 -11.00 -2.68 6.69
CA ILE A 124 -10.12 -2.98 5.54
C ILE A 124 -9.78 -1.73 4.73
N SER A 125 -10.61 -0.69 4.74
CA SER A 125 -10.27 0.60 4.12
C SER A 125 -9.37 1.46 5.00
N HIS A 126 -9.60 1.50 6.32
CA HIS A 126 -8.79 2.33 7.24
C HIS A 126 -7.35 1.83 7.44
N ASP A 127 -7.05 0.58 7.11
CA ASP A 127 -5.68 0.06 7.03
C ASP A 127 -4.86 0.69 5.87
N GLU A 128 -5.41 1.65 5.10
CA GLU A 128 -4.66 2.40 4.07
C GLU A 128 -3.55 3.29 4.65
N HIS A 129 -3.67 3.80 5.88
CA HIS A 129 -2.74 4.83 6.38
C HIS A 129 -1.44 4.32 7.01
N HIS A 130 -1.19 3.01 7.05
CA HIS A 130 0.01 2.48 7.72
C HIS A 130 0.99 1.70 6.85
N GLU A 131 0.65 1.31 5.61
CA GLU A 131 1.58 0.49 4.81
C GLU A 131 2.08 1.13 3.51
N HIS A 132 1.45 2.17 2.95
CA HIS A 132 1.93 2.81 1.72
C HIS A 132 1.93 4.35 1.67
N ASP A 133 1.64 5.04 2.76
CA ASP A 133 2.12 6.42 2.91
C ASP A 133 3.63 6.36 3.20
N SER A 134 4.44 6.25 2.15
CA SER A 134 5.81 6.72 2.27
C SER A 134 5.68 8.20 2.58
N SER A 135 5.81 8.58 3.86
CA SER A 135 5.78 9.97 4.29
C SER A 135 6.62 10.79 3.31
N PRO A 136 6.24 12.04 2.97
CA PRO A 136 7.09 12.91 2.15
C PRO A 136 8.54 12.93 2.64
N GLU A 137 8.75 12.74 3.95
CA GLU A 137 10.05 12.59 4.60
C GLU A 137 10.78 11.27 4.26
N ASP A 138 10.06 10.17 4.10
CA ASP A 138 10.62 8.88 3.69
C ASP A 138 11.00 8.87 2.21
N ILE A 139 10.18 9.51 1.36
CA ILE A 139 10.51 9.71 -0.06
C ILE A 139 11.73 10.63 -0.19
N ALA A 140 11.79 11.72 0.57
CA ALA A 140 12.95 12.61 0.60
C ALA A 140 14.23 11.89 1.07
N ARG A 141 14.13 11.05 2.11
CA ARG A 141 15.26 10.24 2.59
C ARG A 141 15.71 9.22 1.55
N ARG A 142 14.77 8.61 0.84
CA ARG A 142 15.07 7.66 -0.25
C ARG A 142 15.74 8.36 -1.43
N LEU A 143 15.31 9.57 -1.79
CA LEU A 143 15.96 10.40 -2.82
C LEU A 143 17.40 10.74 -2.44
N GLU A 144 17.63 11.10 -1.18
CA GLU A 144 18.98 11.37 -0.68
C GLU A 144 19.89 10.13 -0.79
N HIS A 145 19.38 8.95 -0.42
CA HIS A 145 20.12 7.71 -0.56
C HIS A 145 20.44 7.38 -2.03
N MET A 146 19.52 7.66 -2.96
CA MET A 146 19.78 7.46 -4.39
C MET A 146 20.86 8.41 -4.91
N ARG A 147 20.87 9.69 -4.48
CA ARG A 147 21.92 10.65 -4.83
C ARG A 147 23.29 10.21 -4.33
N ILE A 148 23.37 9.74 -3.08
CA ILE A 148 24.60 9.17 -2.51
C ILE A 148 25.05 7.93 -3.29
N ALA A 149 24.12 7.06 -3.70
CA ALA A 149 24.43 5.88 -4.51
C ALA A 149 25.00 6.27 -5.89
N VAL A 150 24.44 7.30 -6.55
CA VAL A 150 24.96 7.84 -7.82
C VAL A 150 26.40 8.33 -7.65
N GLU A 151 26.71 9.05 -6.58
CA GLU A 151 28.09 9.51 -6.30
C GLU A 151 29.05 8.34 -6.11
N HIS A 152 28.66 7.32 -5.33
CA HIS A 152 29.47 6.13 -5.12
C HIS A 152 29.69 5.32 -6.42
N LEU A 153 28.65 5.16 -7.24
CA LEU A 153 28.73 4.47 -8.53
C LEU A 153 29.65 5.20 -9.51
N ASN A 154 29.55 6.54 -9.58
CA ASN A 154 30.47 7.37 -10.37
C ASN A 154 31.91 7.21 -9.89
N HIS A 155 32.14 7.19 -8.58
CA HIS A 155 33.48 7.02 -8.01
C HIS A 155 34.04 5.61 -8.28
N ALA A 156 33.18 4.59 -8.33
CA ALA A 156 33.54 3.22 -8.68
C ALA A 156 33.84 3.03 -10.19
N GLY A 157 33.49 4.01 -11.03
CA GLY A 157 33.64 3.95 -12.49
C GLY A 157 32.41 3.44 -13.23
N LEU A 158 31.31 3.19 -12.52
CA LEU A 158 30.06 2.60 -13.02
C LEU A 158 29.11 3.68 -13.57
N HIS A 159 29.58 4.43 -14.56
CA HIS A 159 28.89 5.63 -15.06
C HIS A 159 27.51 5.31 -15.66
N ASP A 160 27.41 4.21 -16.42
CA ASP A 160 26.14 3.78 -17.04
C ASP A 160 25.08 3.42 -15.97
N ILE A 161 25.50 2.88 -14.82
CA ILE A 161 24.60 2.53 -13.72
C ILE A 161 24.24 3.78 -12.93
N ALA A 162 25.21 4.68 -12.71
CA ALA A 162 24.99 5.95 -12.06
C ALA A 162 23.97 6.82 -12.82
N GLU A 163 24.01 6.81 -14.16
CA GLU A 163 23.03 7.49 -15.02
C GLU A 163 21.62 6.92 -14.81
N HIS A 164 21.46 5.60 -14.84
CA HIS A 164 20.15 4.94 -14.62
C HIS A 164 19.56 5.23 -13.23
N VAL A 165 20.40 5.23 -12.19
CA VAL A 165 19.97 5.57 -10.83
C VAL A 165 19.62 7.06 -10.71
N ALA A 166 20.35 7.94 -11.41
CA ALA A 166 20.06 9.37 -11.45
C ALA A 166 18.73 9.67 -12.14
N GLU A 167 18.47 9.08 -13.31
CA GLU A 167 17.19 9.20 -14.02
C GLU A 167 16.02 8.74 -13.14
N ARG A 168 16.24 7.67 -12.37
CA ARG A 168 15.24 7.14 -11.44
C ARG A 168 15.00 8.06 -10.25
N ALA A 169 16.05 8.65 -9.69
CA ALA A 169 15.93 9.65 -8.63
C ALA A 169 15.12 10.87 -9.12
N GLU A 170 15.35 11.33 -10.35
CA GLU A 170 14.56 12.42 -10.93
C GLU A 170 13.09 12.05 -11.13
N ALA A 171 12.79 10.83 -11.58
CA ALA A 171 11.41 10.38 -11.73
C ALA A 171 10.67 10.39 -10.38
N THR A 172 11.30 9.88 -9.32
CA THR A 172 10.74 9.89 -7.96
C THR A 172 10.61 11.32 -7.40
N GLU A 173 11.53 12.23 -7.73
CA GLU A 173 11.44 13.65 -7.33
C GLU A 173 10.26 14.38 -8.00
N ARG A 174 9.97 14.04 -9.27
CA ARG A 174 8.79 14.55 -9.99
C ARG A 174 7.49 14.02 -9.37
N GLU A 175 7.41 12.73 -9.04
CA GLU A 175 6.25 12.13 -8.36
C GLU A 175 6.00 12.80 -7.00
N LEU A 176 7.06 13.06 -6.22
CA LEU A 176 6.95 13.76 -4.93
C LEU A 176 6.40 15.20 -5.11
N HIS A 177 6.90 15.92 -6.12
CA HIS A 177 6.43 17.27 -6.42
C HIS A 177 4.98 17.30 -6.89
N GLU A 178 4.55 16.30 -7.66
CA GLU A 178 3.15 16.17 -8.09
C GLU A 178 2.25 15.84 -6.90
N HIS A 179 2.67 14.93 -6.01
CA HIS A 179 1.93 14.59 -4.80
C HIS A 179 1.76 15.81 -3.87
N HIS A 180 2.81 16.62 -3.70
CA HIS A 180 2.73 17.86 -2.90
C HIS A 180 1.76 18.89 -3.51
N ARG A 181 1.75 19.06 -4.84
CA ARG A 181 0.82 19.98 -5.51
C ARG A 181 -0.64 19.55 -5.39
N HIS A 182 -0.90 18.24 -5.36
CA HIS A 182 -2.26 17.72 -5.18
C HIS A 182 -2.77 17.87 -3.74
N HIS A 183 -1.89 17.74 -2.73
CA HIS A 183 -2.27 17.91 -1.33
C HIS A 183 -2.50 19.37 -0.90
N ASP A 184 -1.71 20.33 -1.40
CA ASP A 184 -1.90 21.76 -1.08
C ASP A 184 -3.10 22.39 -1.82
N GLY A 185 -3.59 21.74 -2.88
CA GLY A 185 -4.70 22.22 -3.70
C GLY A 185 -6.07 21.61 -3.36
N ASP A 186 -6.15 20.63 -2.45
CA ASP A 186 -7.39 19.91 -2.19
C ASP A 186 -8.32 20.71 -1.24
N PRO A 187 -9.51 21.16 -1.69
CA PRO A 187 -10.48 21.83 -0.82
C PRO A 187 -10.86 20.99 0.40
N ILE A 188 -10.75 19.65 0.34
CA ILE A 188 -11.00 18.78 1.50
C ILE A 188 -9.97 19.00 2.60
N HIS A 189 -8.67 19.16 2.26
CA HIS A 189 -7.63 19.42 3.26
C HIS A 189 -7.82 20.80 3.93
N ALA A 190 -8.21 21.81 3.15
CA ALA A 190 -8.56 23.12 3.68
C ALA A 190 -9.80 23.06 4.61
N ILE A 191 -10.81 22.27 4.25
CA ILE A 191 -12.00 22.04 5.09
C ILE A 191 -11.63 21.29 6.37
N MET A 192 -10.77 20.27 6.30
CA MET A 192 -10.33 19.52 7.49
C MET A 192 -9.55 20.40 8.46
N LYS A 193 -8.65 21.26 7.96
CA LYS A 193 -7.92 22.24 8.78
C LYS A 193 -8.87 23.22 9.47
N GLN A 194 -9.87 23.72 8.75
CA GLN A 194 -10.92 24.56 9.35
C GLN A 194 -11.76 23.81 10.38
N LEU A 195 -12.05 22.52 10.15
CA LEU A 195 -12.80 21.69 11.09
C LEU A 195 -12.04 21.46 12.39
N ASP A 196 -10.72 21.26 12.31
CA ASP A 196 -9.85 21.11 13.48
C ASP A 196 -9.71 22.40 14.29
N GLU A 197 -9.63 23.56 13.63
CA GLU A 197 -9.70 24.87 14.29
C GLU A 197 -11.03 25.05 15.04
N ILE A 198 -12.15 24.71 14.40
CA ILE A 198 -13.49 24.78 15.03
C ILE A 198 -13.58 23.82 16.22
N ARG A 199 -13.06 22.59 16.12
CA ARG A 199 -13.05 21.64 17.24
C ARG A 199 -12.26 22.17 18.43
N HIS A 200 -11.12 22.81 18.19
CA HIS A 200 -10.33 23.44 19.25
C HIS A 200 -11.06 24.62 19.90
N GLU A 201 -11.74 25.46 19.11
CA GLU A 201 -12.54 26.56 19.65
C GLU A 201 -13.74 26.08 20.46
N VAL A 202 -14.45 25.05 19.99
CA VAL A 202 -15.56 24.44 20.72
C VAL A 202 -15.10 23.81 22.02
N GLY A 203 -13.91 23.18 22.04
CA GLY A 203 -13.27 22.67 23.25
C GLY A 203 -13.03 23.79 24.27
N ARG A 204 -12.36 24.86 23.83
CA ARG A 204 -12.06 26.03 24.67
C ARG A 204 -13.32 26.68 25.25
N LEU A 205 -14.35 26.87 24.42
CA LEU A 205 -15.62 27.46 24.84
C LEU A 205 -16.39 26.56 25.81
N ARG A 206 -16.31 25.24 25.65
CA ARG A 206 -16.89 24.29 26.62
C ARG A 206 -16.20 24.39 27.97
N ASP A 207 -14.88 24.51 27.99
CA ASP A 207 -14.10 24.65 29.22
C ASP A 207 -14.43 25.98 29.91
N GLU A 208 -14.51 27.09 29.17
CA GLU A 208 -14.93 28.39 29.69
C GLU A 208 -16.37 28.35 30.26
N VAL A 209 -17.31 27.70 29.59
CA VAL A 209 -18.70 27.54 30.07
C VAL A 209 -18.77 26.67 31.31
N ASN A 210 -17.95 25.62 31.41
CA ASN A 210 -17.88 24.76 32.59
C ASN A 210 -17.31 25.52 33.79
N GLU A 211 -16.24 26.30 33.60
CA GLU A 211 -15.70 27.15 34.66
C GLU A 211 -16.71 28.19 35.16
N LEU A 212 -17.46 28.81 34.25
CA LEU A 212 -18.50 29.78 34.61
C LEU A 212 -19.69 29.14 35.34
N ARG A 213 -19.98 27.86 35.07
CA ARG A 213 -20.99 27.08 35.79
C ARG A 213 -20.53 26.65 37.18
N GLU A 214 -19.25 26.32 37.36
CA GLU A 214 -18.70 25.96 38.68
C GLU A 214 -18.52 27.18 39.60
N LYS A 215 -18.33 28.37 39.04
CA LYS A 215 -18.22 29.63 39.79
C LYS A 215 -19.58 30.24 40.20
N ARG A 216 -20.71 29.58 39.94
CA ARG A 216 -22.07 30.05 40.24
C ARG A 216 -22.74 29.21 41.30
#